data_AF-A0A929YSZ5-F1
#
_entry.id   AF-A0A929YSZ5-F1
#
_cell.length_a   1.000
_cell.length_b   1.000
_cell.length_c   1.000
_cell.angle_alpha   90.00
_cell.angle_beta   90.00
_cell.angle_gamma   90.00
#
_symmetry.space_group_name_H-M   'P 1'
#
loop_
_entity.id
_entity.type
_entity.pdbx_description
1 polymer ?
#
loop_
_entity_poly.entity_id
_entity_poly.type
_entity_poly.pdbx_seq_one_letter_code
_entity_poly.pdbx_strand_id
1 'polypeptide(L)'
;MNHSTSALCLAAALCLLGSCAAEDPQAPRNAETFTQVASPLSFDYDASHFAAPDNSRSLSRSNHMIDLKFILAAMDPQRALDISMFSEKSDPNALTADQLAQMKAKADEVTKDCKNNLEKLEALQKFVIKNTTYDNNGNGRNDPFGAFNGGLCVCQGYANVLKVMLYTQGIPCIGINGNLFQGDVYLGAHAWDYVYADGKWYVNDPTNGGFFEMDKVDSYKHLVPLRTDIEVFEDDQFGYDFYQGHLNVSRVKTSGDILTVPFSTNKLRVSSFIPHHDLPKNVKQVYLGRNIVSLGDDQVVSLSERGKNVETVFVEDQNTKFAAKDGVVYTKNWMKKIESLVFIPAAMKSVKLQPIERLEKNVIARHNSIEQLILVPGTKVMESYAVESCPNLKRVYLPNDCEMQKDALYRCPKDVQITRGDFTGIARIRR
;
A
#
# COMPACT_ATOMS: atom_id res chain seq x y z
N MET A 1 -14.94 -0.41 -77.88
CA MET A 1 -14.83 0.35 -79.14
C MET A 1 -15.18 1.79 -78.81
N ASN A 2 -14.20 2.69 -78.98
CA ASN A 2 -14.34 4.13 -78.90
C ASN A 2 -15.28 4.64 -79.99
N HIS A 3 -15.98 5.75 -79.73
CA HIS A 3 -16.03 6.97 -80.55
C HIS A 3 -16.99 7.96 -79.85
N SER A 4 -16.46 9.04 -79.27
CA SER A 4 -16.32 10.39 -79.86
C SER A 4 -17.49 11.29 -79.39
N THR A 5 -17.29 12.10 -78.35
CA THR A 5 -17.02 13.57 -78.41
C THR A 5 -18.00 14.38 -79.25
N SER A 6 -18.74 15.28 -78.59
CA SER A 6 -19.05 16.64 -79.07
C SER A 6 -19.43 17.52 -77.88
N ALA A 7 -18.62 18.55 -77.65
CA ALA A 7 -18.91 19.67 -76.76
C ALA A 7 -19.54 20.78 -77.58
N LEU A 8 -20.51 21.51 -77.01
CA LEU A 8 -20.81 22.88 -77.45
C LEU A 8 -21.28 23.72 -76.26
N CYS A 9 -20.61 24.86 -76.08
CA CYS A 9 -20.90 25.93 -75.15
C CYS A 9 -22.18 26.70 -75.54
N LEU A 10 -22.88 27.29 -74.55
CA LEU A 10 -23.44 28.66 -74.55
C LEU A 10 -24.03 28.91 -73.14
N ALA A 11 -23.44 29.77 -72.32
CA ALA A 11 -23.69 31.21 -72.21
C ALA A 11 -24.94 31.56 -71.37
N ALA A 12 -24.70 32.43 -70.39
CA ALA A 12 -25.57 32.85 -69.31
C ALA A 12 -26.73 33.76 -69.73
N ALA A 13 -27.80 33.78 -68.93
CA ALA A 13 -28.63 34.97 -68.73
C ALA A 13 -29.30 34.94 -67.34
N LEU A 14 -28.99 35.96 -66.55
CA LEU A 14 -29.66 36.32 -65.31
C LEU A 14 -31.14 36.65 -65.57
N CYS A 15 -32.04 36.15 -64.71
CA CYS A 15 -33.29 36.83 -64.40
C CYS A 15 -33.42 36.95 -62.88
N LEU A 16 -33.21 38.18 -62.41
CA LEU A 16 -33.59 38.66 -61.08
C LEU A 16 -35.12 38.84 -61.05
N LEU A 17 -35.80 38.15 -60.14
CA LEU A 17 -37.05 38.63 -59.56
C LEU A 17 -36.92 38.52 -58.05
N GLY A 18 -36.83 39.68 -57.41
CA GLY A 18 -36.96 39.82 -55.97
C GLY A 18 -38.40 39.61 -55.55
N SER A 19 -38.58 38.85 -54.48
CA SER A 19 -39.76 38.91 -53.62
C SER A 19 -39.25 38.87 -52.18
N CYS A 20 -39.64 39.89 -51.41
CA CYS A 20 -39.26 40.05 -50.03
C CYS A 20 -40.06 39.12 -49.10
N ALA A 21 -39.34 38.61 -48.10
CA ALA A 21 -39.76 38.25 -46.74
C ALA A 21 -40.68 37.04 -46.51
N ALA A 22 -40.08 35.99 -45.93
CA ALA A 22 -40.35 35.62 -44.53
C ALA A 22 -39.16 34.82 -43.98
N GLU A 23 -38.63 35.23 -42.82
CA GLU A 23 -37.62 34.50 -42.06
C GLU A 23 -38.18 33.16 -41.59
N ASP A 24 -37.48 32.05 -41.88
CA ASP A 24 -37.72 30.75 -41.25
C ASP A 24 -36.70 30.53 -40.14
N PRO A 25 -37.09 30.59 -38.85
CA PRO A 25 -36.19 30.41 -37.72
C PRO A 25 -36.05 28.94 -37.35
N GLN A 26 -35.65 28.07 -38.28
CA GLN A 26 -35.17 26.71 -37.96
C GLN A 26 -34.00 26.28 -38.85
N ALA A 27 -32.89 27.03 -38.77
CA ALA A 27 -31.59 26.47 -39.09
C ALA A 27 -31.18 25.48 -37.97
N PRO A 28 -30.64 24.29 -38.28
CA PRO A 28 -30.28 23.30 -37.27
C PRO A 28 -29.24 23.89 -36.31
N ARG A 29 -29.54 23.75 -35.01
CA ARG A 29 -28.63 24.13 -33.91
C ARG A 29 -27.25 23.53 -34.14
N ASN A 30 -26.25 24.38 -33.98
CA ASN A 30 -24.82 24.11 -34.03
C ASN A 30 -24.47 22.69 -33.55
N ALA A 31 -23.65 21.99 -34.34
CA ALA A 31 -22.95 20.80 -33.89
C ALA A 31 -22.26 21.10 -32.56
N GLU A 32 -22.65 20.38 -31.50
CA GLU A 32 -21.95 20.42 -30.23
C GLU A 32 -20.50 20.01 -30.47
N THR A 33 -19.59 20.98 -30.44
CA THR A 33 -18.16 20.73 -30.48
C THR A 33 -17.77 19.98 -29.22
N PHE A 34 -17.63 18.67 -29.35
CA PHE A 34 -17.14 17.79 -28.29
C PHE A 34 -15.73 18.21 -27.87
N THR A 35 -15.57 18.75 -26.67
CA THR A 35 -14.25 18.93 -26.05
C THR A 35 -13.78 17.59 -25.49
N GLN A 36 -13.01 16.85 -26.30
CA GLN A 36 -12.22 15.74 -25.77
C GLN A 36 -11.12 16.30 -24.86
N VAL A 37 -11.13 15.92 -23.59
CA VAL A 37 -10.00 16.16 -22.70
C VAL A 37 -9.03 15.00 -22.90
N ALA A 38 -7.80 15.30 -23.35
CA ALA A 38 -6.74 14.31 -23.54
C ALA A 38 -6.51 13.48 -22.26
N SER A 39 -5.99 12.26 -22.41
CA SER A 39 -5.61 11.47 -21.24
C SER A 39 -4.60 12.27 -20.41
N PRO A 40 -4.78 12.34 -19.08
CA PRO A 40 -3.79 12.96 -18.20
C PRO A 40 -2.45 12.23 -18.16
N LEU A 41 -2.43 10.96 -18.56
CA LEU A 41 -1.25 10.13 -18.48
C LEU A 41 -0.25 10.56 -19.56
N SER A 42 0.89 11.08 -19.10
CA SER A 42 2.00 11.51 -19.95
C SER A 42 3.08 10.45 -20.14
N PHE A 43 2.93 9.28 -19.52
CA PHE A 43 3.88 8.17 -19.58
C PHE A 43 3.31 7.04 -20.45
N ASP A 44 4.14 6.50 -21.33
CA ASP A 44 3.76 5.34 -22.13
C ASP A 44 3.78 4.07 -21.27
N TYR A 45 2.77 3.22 -21.48
CA TYR A 45 2.75 1.89 -20.89
C TYR A 45 3.80 1.02 -21.58
N ASP A 46 4.71 0.43 -20.81
CA ASP A 46 5.68 -0.55 -21.30
C ASP A 46 5.60 -1.86 -20.50
N ALA A 47 5.14 -2.93 -21.15
CA ALA A 47 5.03 -4.24 -20.52
C ALA A 47 6.39 -4.84 -20.09
N SER A 48 7.51 -4.38 -20.67
CA SER A 48 8.85 -4.85 -20.34
C SER A 48 9.34 -4.41 -18.95
N HIS A 49 8.67 -3.41 -18.34
CA HIS A 49 8.99 -2.93 -17.00
C HIS A 49 8.30 -3.73 -15.87
N PHE A 50 7.40 -4.68 -16.18
CA PHE A 50 6.88 -5.59 -15.16
C PHE A 50 7.90 -6.68 -14.82
N ALA A 51 7.98 -7.05 -13.54
CA ALA A 51 8.80 -8.18 -13.12
C ALA A 51 8.31 -9.47 -13.79
N ALA A 52 9.23 -10.21 -14.39
CA ALA A 52 8.92 -11.47 -15.03
C ALA A 52 8.44 -12.50 -13.98
N PRO A 53 7.34 -13.23 -14.24
CA PRO A 53 6.93 -14.34 -13.40
C PRO A 53 8.00 -15.42 -13.33
N ASP A 54 8.13 -16.06 -12.17
CA ASP A 54 9.03 -17.18 -11.94
C ASP A 54 8.32 -18.34 -11.20
N ASN A 55 9.09 -19.40 -10.92
CA ASN A 55 8.62 -20.59 -10.21
C ASN A 55 8.68 -20.46 -8.66
N SER A 56 8.67 -19.23 -8.13
CA SER A 56 8.66 -18.99 -6.68
C SER A 56 7.39 -19.53 -6.02
N ARG A 57 7.54 -19.99 -4.77
CA ARG A 57 6.45 -20.48 -3.94
C ARG A 57 5.53 -19.32 -3.57
N SER A 58 4.24 -19.47 -3.83
CA SER A 58 3.22 -18.60 -3.25
C SER A 58 2.99 -18.94 -1.78
N LEU A 59 2.90 -17.92 -0.94
CA LEU A 59 2.33 -18.06 0.39
C LEU A 59 0.81 -18.26 0.28
N SER A 60 0.23 -19.02 1.21
CA SER A 60 -1.21 -19.31 1.21
C SER A 60 -2.02 -18.05 1.47
N ARG A 61 -1.54 -17.22 2.41
CA ARG A 61 -2.20 -16.07 3.04
C ARG A 61 -3.44 -16.47 3.86
N SER A 62 -3.67 -17.76 4.05
CA SER A 62 -4.78 -18.30 4.86
C SER A 62 -4.29 -18.91 6.18
N ASN A 63 -3.00 -19.22 6.28
CA ASN A 63 -2.37 -19.70 7.50
C ASN A 63 -1.05 -18.96 7.71
N HIS A 64 -1.10 -17.86 8.46
CA HIS A 64 0.03 -16.96 8.62
C HIS A 64 1.20 -17.61 9.38
N MET A 65 0.94 -18.57 10.28
CA MET A 65 2.02 -19.30 10.96
C MET A 65 2.84 -20.13 9.98
N ILE A 66 2.17 -20.81 9.03
CA ILE A 66 2.83 -21.61 8.00
C ILE A 66 3.55 -20.71 6.99
N ASP A 67 2.93 -19.59 6.62
CA ASP A 67 3.53 -18.63 5.70
C ASP A 67 4.80 -18.00 6.29
N LEU A 68 4.75 -17.54 7.54
CA LEU A 68 5.92 -17.04 8.26
C LEU A 68 6.99 -18.11 8.43
N LYS A 69 6.61 -19.37 8.73
CA LYS A 69 7.56 -20.49 8.77
C LYS A 69 8.34 -20.65 7.46
N PHE A 70 7.70 -20.51 6.30
CA PHE A 70 8.42 -20.57 5.02
C PHE A 70 9.39 -19.42 4.82
N ILE A 71 9.03 -18.22 5.28
CA ILE A 71 9.91 -17.04 5.27
C ILE A 71 11.12 -17.28 6.18
N LEU A 72 10.90 -17.66 7.44
CA LEU A 72 11.98 -17.86 8.41
C LEU A 72 12.88 -19.05 8.07
N ALA A 73 12.37 -20.05 7.36
CA ALA A 73 13.17 -21.14 6.82
C ALA A 73 14.11 -20.71 5.67
N ALA A 74 13.78 -19.62 4.95
CA ALA A 74 14.58 -19.07 3.86
C ALA A 74 15.44 -17.87 4.28
N MET A 75 15.26 -17.39 5.51
CA MET A 75 15.96 -16.25 6.10
C MET A 75 17.29 -16.68 6.70
N ASP A 76 18.30 -15.82 6.59
CA ASP A 76 19.51 -15.91 7.42
C ASP A 76 19.15 -15.48 8.85
N PRO A 77 19.21 -16.38 9.85
CA PRO A 77 18.85 -16.04 11.22
C PRO A 77 19.67 -14.89 11.79
N GLN A 78 20.90 -14.65 11.33
CA GLN A 78 21.73 -13.55 11.84
C GLN A 78 21.12 -12.17 11.61
N ARG A 79 20.23 -12.01 10.62
CA ARG A 79 19.44 -10.78 10.46
C ARG A 79 18.57 -10.45 11.68
N ALA A 80 18.18 -11.45 12.47
CA ALA A 80 17.44 -11.25 13.71
C ALA A 80 18.32 -10.87 14.91
N LEU A 81 19.62 -10.63 14.71
CA LEU A 81 20.46 -9.86 15.64
C LEU A 81 20.36 -8.38 15.32
N ASP A 82 19.15 -7.84 15.40
CA ASP A 82 18.85 -6.45 15.14
C ASP A 82 17.92 -5.89 16.23
N ILE A 83 18.40 -4.84 16.88
CA ILE A 83 17.68 -4.05 17.89
C ILE A 83 17.67 -2.56 17.54
N SER A 84 17.99 -2.20 16.29
CA SER A 84 18.09 -0.81 15.82
C SER A 84 16.80 -0.02 16.03
N MET A 85 15.64 -0.69 15.96
CA MET A 85 14.33 -0.13 16.27
C MET A 85 14.23 0.44 17.70
N PHE A 86 15.05 -0.05 18.65
CA PHE A 86 15.07 0.45 20.02
C PHE A 86 16.12 1.56 20.22
N SER A 87 16.91 1.91 19.21
CA SER A 87 17.99 2.90 19.31
C SER A 87 17.76 4.15 18.45
N GLU A 88 16.53 4.38 17.99
CA GLU A 88 16.19 5.56 17.20
C GLU A 88 16.37 6.85 18.02
N LYS A 89 17.26 7.74 17.60
CA LYS A 89 17.61 8.98 18.34
C LYS A 89 16.42 9.93 18.56
N SER A 90 15.40 9.85 17.70
CA SER A 90 14.17 10.65 17.84
C SER A 90 13.20 10.09 18.88
N ASP A 91 13.37 8.83 19.30
CA ASP A 91 12.54 8.23 20.34
C ASP A 91 13.05 8.66 21.73
N PRO A 92 12.25 9.38 22.53
CA PRO A 92 12.63 9.72 23.91
C PRO A 92 12.84 8.51 24.81
N ASN A 93 12.38 7.32 24.40
CA ASN A 93 12.56 6.05 25.11
C ASN A 93 13.62 5.15 24.46
N ALA A 94 14.44 5.69 23.56
CA ALA A 94 15.53 4.95 22.95
C ALA A 94 16.45 4.31 24.00
N LEU A 95 16.75 3.03 23.80
CA LEU A 95 17.67 2.24 24.59
C LEU A 95 19.08 2.81 24.48
N THR A 96 19.60 3.32 25.60
CA THR A 96 20.97 3.86 25.66
C THR A 96 22.00 2.76 25.80
N ALA A 97 23.28 3.09 25.53
CA ALA A 97 24.38 2.14 25.72
C ALA A 97 24.49 1.65 27.18
N ASP A 98 24.30 2.54 28.16
CA ASP A 98 24.34 2.20 29.58
C ASP A 98 23.17 1.29 29.99
N GLN A 99 21.98 1.52 29.43
CA GLN A 99 20.81 0.68 29.65
C GLN A 99 20.99 -0.71 29.03
N LEU A 100 21.53 -0.78 27.80
CA LEU A 100 21.87 -2.03 27.15
C LEU A 100 22.93 -2.80 27.95
N ALA A 101 23.94 -2.13 28.49
CA ALA A 101 24.96 -2.75 29.34
C ALA A 101 24.37 -3.35 30.63
N GLN A 102 23.38 -2.70 31.25
CA GLN A 102 22.67 -3.23 32.42
C GLN A 102 21.86 -4.49 32.09
N MET A 103 21.10 -4.45 30.98
CA MET A 103 20.33 -5.62 30.52
C MET A 103 21.26 -6.77 30.15
N LYS A 104 22.41 -6.48 29.51
CA LYS A 104 23.45 -7.47 29.23
C LYS A 104 24.00 -8.09 30.51
N ALA A 105 24.38 -7.29 31.50
CA ALA A 105 24.92 -7.81 32.76
C ALA A 105 23.94 -8.75 33.46
N LYS A 106 22.64 -8.43 33.42
CA LYS A 106 21.60 -9.32 33.94
C LYS A 106 21.44 -10.59 33.10
N ALA A 107 21.48 -10.49 31.77
CA ALA A 107 21.43 -11.65 30.90
C ALA A 107 22.64 -12.59 31.12
N ASP A 108 23.85 -12.04 31.28
CA ASP A 108 25.06 -12.80 31.60
C ASP A 108 24.91 -13.55 32.94
N GLU A 109 24.35 -12.90 33.97
CA GLU A 109 24.07 -13.53 35.27
C GLU A 109 23.06 -14.68 35.16
N VAL A 110 21.94 -14.45 34.46
CA VAL A 110 20.85 -15.45 34.29
C VAL A 110 21.34 -16.66 33.49
N THR A 111 22.26 -16.46 32.55
CA THR A 111 22.71 -17.48 31.60
C THR A 111 24.05 -18.13 31.96
N LYS A 112 24.68 -17.76 33.09
CA LYS A 112 26.05 -18.17 33.46
C LYS A 112 26.32 -19.68 33.43
N ASP A 113 25.32 -20.50 33.75
CA ASP A 113 25.43 -21.96 33.85
C ASP A 113 24.80 -22.69 32.65
N CYS A 114 24.25 -21.94 31.68
CA CYS A 114 23.63 -22.50 30.48
C CYS A 114 24.69 -22.95 29.48
N LYS A 115 24.49 -24.13 28.89
CA LYS A 115 25.47 -24.81 28.02
C LYS A 115 25.27 -24.54 26.53
N ASN A 116 24.07 -24.12 26.14
CA ASN A 116 23.67 -23.92 24.75
C ASN A 116 22.62 -22.80 24.66
N ASN A 117 22.25 -22.38 23.44
CA ASN A 117 21.36 -21.24 23.26
C ASN A 117 19.91 -21.57 23.66
N LEU A 118 19.50 -22.83 23.59
CA LEU A 118 18.17 -23.25 24.04
C LEU A 118 18.01 -23.09 25.56
N GLU A 119 18.97 -23.54 26.35
CA GLU A 119 19.00 -23.37 27.81
C GLU A 119 19.01 -21.88 28.18
N LYS A 120 19.76 -21.06 27.44
CA LYS A 120 19.75 -19.60 27.63
C LYS A 120 18.37 -19.00 27.36
N LEU A 121 17.70 -19.38 26.27
CA LEU A 121 16.35 -18.92 25.95
C LEU A 121 15.36 -19.31 27.06
N GLU A 122 15.38 -20.54 27.54
CA GLU A 122 14.53 -20.98 28.65
C GLU A 122 14.78 -20.20 29.94
N ALA A 123 16.05 -19.97 30.29
CA ALA A 123 16.43 -19.22 31.50
C ALA A 123 16.00 -17.75 31.42
N LEU A 124 16.21 -17.11 30.26
CA LEU A 124 15.84 -15.73 30.01
C LEU A 124 14.31 -15.56 29.99
N GLN A 125 13.56 -16.45 29.36
CA GLN A 125 12.10 -16.39 29.40
C GLN A 125 11.57 -16.50 30.84
N LYS A 126 12.08 -17.48 31.62
CA LYS A 126 11.71 -17.64 33.04
C LYS A 126 12.03 -16.38 33.84
N PHE A 127 13.16 -15.74 33.57
CA PHE A 127 13.51 -14.47 34.18
C PHE A 127 12.50 -13.38 33.81
N VAL A 128 12.17 -13.20 32.54
CA VAL A 128 11.20 -12.18 32.10
C VAL A 128 9.86 -12.41 32.80
N ILE A 129 9.26 -13.59 32.65
CA ILE A 129 7.96 -13.95 33.28
C ILE A 129 7.95 -13.63 34.78
N LYS A 130 9.04 -13.95 35.49
CA LYS A 130 9.13 -13.75 36.95
C LYS A 130 9.26 -12.29 37.35
N ASN A 131 9.88 -11.46 36.51
CA ASN A 131 10.25 -10.07 36.86
C ASN A 131 9.35 -9.02 36.19
N THR A 132 8.33 -9.46 35.44
CA THR A 132 7.33 -8.58 34.83
C THR A 132 5.93 -8.95 35.29
N THR A 133 5.07 -7.94 35.42
CA THR A 133 3.65 -8.03 35.77
C THR A 133 2.84 -7.41 34.64
N TYR A 134 1.76 -8.08 34.24
CA TYR A 134 0.92 -7.62 33.14
C TYR A 134 0.11 -6.39 33.53
N ASP A 135 0.18 -5.35 32.71
CA ASP A 135 -0.53 -4.10 32.94
C ASP A 135 -1.89 -4.07 32.25
N ASN A 136 -2.95 -4.18 33.05
CA ASN A 136 -4.33 -4.09 32.54
C ASN A 136 -4.85 -2.63 32.48
N ASN A 137 -4.09 -1.66 32.99
CA ASN A 137 -4.57 -0.30 33.22
C ASN A 137 -3.84 0.76 32.38
N GLY A 138 -2.83 0.39 31.59
CA GLY A 138 -2.09 1.31 30.72
C GLY A 138 -1.07 2.20 31.43
N ASN A 139 -0.59 1.79 32.61
CA ASN A 139 0.45 2.49 33.39
C ASN A 139 1.88 2.01 33.10
N GLY A 140 2.02 0.89 32.39
CA GLY A 140 3.28 0.22 32.13
C GLY A 140 4.07 0.81 30.96
N ARG A 141 5.33 0.40 30.85
CA ARG A 141 6.25 0.80 29.78
C ARG A 141 6.54 -0.38 28.88
N ASN A 142 6.49 -0.19 27.57
CA ASN A 142 6.76 -1.26 26.60
C ASN A 142 8.12 -1.13 25.92
N ASP A 143 8.84 -0.03 26.11
CA ASP A 143 10.24 0.04 25.69
C ASP A 143 11.09 -0.96 26.51
N PRO A 144 12.14 -1.56 25.92
CA PRO A 144 12.84 -2.69 26.53
C PRO A 144 13.37 -2.38 27.94
N PHE A 145 14.02 -1.22 28.13
CA PHE A 145 14.60 -0.90 29.43
C PHE A 145 13.53 -0.48 30.46
N GLY A 146 12.52 0.27 30.06
CA GLY A 146 11.41 0.65 30.92
C GLY A 146 10.66 -0.58 31.46
N ALA A 147 10.37 -1.55 30.59
CA ALA A 147 9.76 -2.82 30.98
C ALA A 147 10.69 -3.64 31.88
N PHE A 148 11.99 -3.73 31.54
CA PHE A 148 13.00 -4.46 32.31
C PHE A 148 13.20 -3.90 33.73
N ASN A 149 13.29 -2.57 33.87
CA ASN A 149 13.59 -1.92 35.14
C ASN A 149 12.33 -1.73 36.00
N GLY A 150 11.19 -1.41 35.39
CA GLY A 150 9.93 -1.16 36.10
C GLY A 150 9.10 -2.42 36.37
N GLY A 151 9.26 -3.45 35.55
CA GLY A 151 8.53 -4.72 35.70
C GLY A 151 7.02 -4.62 35.46
N LEU A 152 6.49 -3.52 34.89
CA LEU A 152 5.07 -3.36 34.59
C LEU A 152 4.90 -2.99 33.11
N CYS A 153 4.28 -3.87 32.33
CA CYS A 153 4.12 -3.70 30.87
C CYS A 153 2.99 -4.58 30.31
N VAL A 154 2.61 -4.37 29.05
CA VAL A 154 1.74 -5.30 28.31
C VAL A 154 2.59 -6.25 27.47
N CYS A 155 1.95 -7.12 26.68
CA CYS A 155 2.64 -8.16 25.90
C CYS A 155 3.84 -7.67 25.08
N GLN A 156 3.77 -6.46 24.51
CA GLN A 156 4.89 -5.84 23.79
C GLN A 156 6.13 -5.65 24.67
N GLY A 157 5.98 -5.22 25.92
CA GLY A 157 7.11 -5.03 26.83
C GLY A 157 7.78 -6.35 27.20
N TYR A 158 7.01 -7.42 27.41
CA TYR A 158 7.56 -8.76 27.66
C TYR A 158 8.43 -9.22 26.48
N ALA A 159 7.90 -9.12 25.26
CA ALA A 159 8.63 -9.51 24.05
C ALA A 159 9.90 -8.66 23.85
N ASN A 160 9.78 -7.33 24.02
CA ASN A 160 10.90 -6.41 23.87
C ASN A 160 12.04 -6.67 24.87
N VAL A 161 11.73 -6.96 26.15
CA VAL A 161 12.75 -7.33 27.15
C VAL A 161 13.45 -8.62 26.74
N LEU A 162 12.68 -9.65 26.37
CA LEU A 162 13.25 -10.94 25.97
C LEU A 162 14.16 -10.78 24.75
N LYS A 163 13.69 -10.09 23.70
CA LYS A 163 14.47 -9.81 22.48
C LYS A 163 15.80 -9.12 22.79
N VAL A 164 15.81 -8.05 23.59
CA VAL A 164 17.06 -7.35 23.92
C VAL A 164 18.00 -8.22 24.76
N MET A 165 17.49 -8.98 25.73
CA MET A 165 18.34 -9.89 26.50
C MET A 165 18.94 -10.99 25.61
N LEU A 166 18.17 -11.57 24.70
CA LEU A 166 18.64 -12.55 23.72
C LEU A 166 19.70 -11.96 22.78
N TYR A 167 19.47 -10.74 22.28
CA TYR A 167 20.44 -10.02 21.46
C TYR A 167 21.78 -9.86 22.18
N THR A 168 21.78 -9.50 23.48
CA THR A 168 23.04 -9.36 24.25
C THR A 168 23.78 -10.68 24.44
N GLN A 169 23.10 -11.82 24.23
CA GLN A 169 23.67 -13.17 24.27
C GLN A 169 24.02 -13.71 22.88
N GLY A 170 23.85 -12.91 21.81
CA GLY A 170 24.09 -13.33 20.43
C GLY A 170 23.06 -14.34 19.91
N ILE A 171 21.85 -14.35 20.49
CA ILE A 171 20.76 -15.25 20.10
C ILE A 171 19.77 -14.47 19.22
N PRO A 172 19.59 -14.85 17.95
CA PRO A 172 18.71 -14.12 17.05
C PRO A 172 17.23 -14.22 17.44
N CYS A 173 16.54 -13.07 17.42
CA CYS A 173 15.16 -12.94 17.88
C CYS A 173 14.36 -11.93 17.03
N ILE A 174 13.20 -12.37 16.55
CA ILE A 174 12.25 -11.54 15.80
C ILE A 174 11.04 -11.29 16.69
N GLY A 175 10.71 -10.03 16.91
CA GLY A 175 9.45 -9.64 17.55
C GLY A 175 8.31 -9.71 16.53
N ILE A 176 7.17 -10.22 16.98
CA ILE A 176 5.97 -10.37 16.16
C ILE A 176 4.84 -9.58 16.78
N ASN A 177 4.10 -8.87 15.92
CA ASN A 177 2.76 -8.40 16.26
C ASN A 177 1.72 -9.18 15.46
N GLY A 178 0.66 -9.58 16.12
CA GLY A 178 -0.40 -10.37 15.50
C GLY A 178 -1.65 -10.44 16.36
N ASN A 179 -2.42 -11.51 16.15
CA ASN A 179 -3.71 -11.72 16.81
C ASN A 179 -3.62 -12.93 17.74
N LEU A 180 -4.21 -12.78 18.93
CA LEU A 180 -4.39 -13.85 19.91
C LEU A 180 -5.82 -14.40 19.83
N PHE A 181 -5.95 -15.73 19.85
CA PHE A 181 -7.22 -16.43 19.79
C PHE A 181 -7.39 -17.45 20.92
N GLN A 182 -8.64 -17.76 21.26
CA GLN A 182 -9.01 -18.93 22.05
C GLN A 182 -10.05 -19.74 21.27
N GLY A 183 -9.62 -20.84 20.66
CA GLY A 183 -10.43 -21.49 19.63
C GLY A 183 -10.63 -20.53 18.45
N ASP A 184 -11.89 -20.31 18.07
CA ASP A 184 -12.26 -19.36 16.99
C ASP A 184 -12.54 -17.94 17.52
N VAL A 185 -12.39 -17.70 18.82
CA VAL A 185 -12.66 -16.40 19.45
C VAL A 185 -11.42 -15.52 19.40
N TYR A 186 -11.53 -14.36 18.75
CA TYR A 186 -10.50 -13.32 18.77
C TYR A 186 -10.44 -12.63 20.14
N LEU A 187 -9.29 -12.68 20.78
CA LEU A 187 -9.07 -12.07 22.10
C LEU A 187 -8.46 -10.67 22.01
N GLY A 188 -7.71 -10.37 20.95
CA GLY A 188 -7.08 -9.06 20.78
C GLY A 188 -5.74 -9.13 20.03
N ALA A 189 -5.16 -7.95 19.83
CA ALA A 189 -3.79 -7.83 19.34
C ALA A 189 -2.81 -8.34 20.40
N HIS A 190 -1.74 -8.99 19.97
CA HIS A 190 -0.75 -9.57 20.86
C HIS A 190 0.66 -9.45 20.28
N ALA A 191 1.67 -9.56 21.15
CA ALA A 191 3.07 -9.52 20.78
C ALA A 191 3.84 -10.65 21.46
N TRP A 192 4.75 -11.27 20.71
CA TRP A 192 5.56 -12.41 21.15
C TRP A 192 6.80 -12.55 20.23
N ASP A 193 7.64 -13.54 20.47
CA ASP A 193 8.93 -13.68 19.79
C ASP A 193 9.06 -14.99 18.98
N TYR A 194 9.81 -14.93 17.89
CA TYR A 194 10.40 -16.09 17.23
C TYR A 194 11.92 -16.06 17.44
N VAL A 195 12.46 -17.10 18.06
CA VAL A 195 13.86 -17.17 18.50
C VAL A 195 14.59 -18.30 17.82
N TYR A 196 15.77 -18.03 17.25
CA TYR A 196 16.62 -19.06 16.65
C TYR A 196 17.65 -19.57 17.67
N ALA A 197 17.47 -20.80 18.14
CA ALA A 197 18.36 -21.44 19.11
C ALA A 197 18.74 -22.84 18.63
N ASP A 198 20.04 -23.16 18.71
CA ASP A 198 20.59 -24.49 18.43
C ASP A 198 20.08 -25.14 17.13
N GLY A 199 20.00 -24.34 16.06
CA GLY A 199 19.62 -24.80 14.72
C GLY A 199 18.12 -24.77 14.41
N LYS A 200 17.27 -24.35 15.35
CA LYS A 200 15.81 -24.35 15.21
C LYS A 200 15.18 -23.02 15.62
N TRP A 201 14.01 -22.75 15.03
CA TRP A 201 13.16 -21.64 15.44
C TRP A 201 12.14 -22.08 16.50
N TYR A 202 11.97 -21.25 17.52
CA TYR A 202 11.03 -21.42 18.62
C TYR A 202 10.09 -20.22 18.69
N VAL A 203 8.80 -20.48 18.91
CA VAL A 203 7.81 -19.46 19.24
C VAL A 203 7.78 -19.30 20.76
N ASN A 204 8.09 -18.10 21.24
CA ASN A 204 8.13 -17.78 22.66
C ASN A 204 7.10 -16.69 22.97
N ASP A 205 6.13 -17.01 23.83
CA ASP A 205 5.17 -16.05 24.36
C ASP A 205 5.50 -15.81 25.84
N PRO A 206 6.38 -14.84 26.15
CA PRO A 206 6.76 -14.54 27.54
C PRO A 206 5.60 -13.99 28.37
N THR A 207 4.50 -13.54 27.76
CA THR A 207 3.33 -13.05 28.49
C THR A 207 2.50 -14.20 29.08
N ASN A 208 2.28 -15.24 28.27
CA ASN A 208 1.45 -16.37 28.65
C ASN A 208 2.25 -17.64 29.03
N GLY A 209 3.59 -17.54 29.05
CA GLY A 209 4.49 -18.67 29.33
C GLY A 209 4.58 -19.69 28.19
N GLY A 210 4.23 -19.30 26.96
CA GLY A 210 4.25 -20.17 25.79
C GLY A 210 5.69 -20.45 25.32
N PHE A 211 5.99 -21.71 25.05
CA PHE A 211 7.29 -22.13 24.48
C PHE A 211 7.06 -23.30 23.52
N PHE A 212 7.27 -23.08 22.23
CA PHE A 212 6.90 -24.05 21.20
C PHE A 212 8.00 -24.14 20.14
N GLU A 213 8.26 -25.34 19.63
CA GLU A 213 9.00 -25.48 18.36
C GLU A 213 8.14 -24.94 17.22
N MET A 214 8.67 -24.05 16.38
CA MET A 214 7.93 -23.47 15.23
C MET A 214 7.41 -24.54 14.27
N ASP A 215 8.07 -25.70 14.19
CA ASP A 215 7.60 -26.78 13.32
C ASP A 215 6.30 -27.45 13.80
N LYS A 216 5.93 -27.24 15.07
CA LYS A 216 4.73 -27.81 15.70
C LYS A 216 3.56 -26.83 15.70
N VAL A 217 3.15 -26.35 14.52
CA VAL A 217 2.15 -25.28 14.35
C VAL A 217 0.87 -25.47 15.18
N ASP A 218 0.39 -26.71 15.34
CA ASP A 218 -0.80 -27.00 16.12
C ASP A 218 -0.70 -26.61 17.60
N SER A 219 0.51 -26.55 18.17
CA SER A 219 0.70 -26.21 19.58
C SER A 219 0.57 -24.71 19.86
N TYR A 220 0.61 -23.86 18.83
CA TYR A 220 0.57 -22.40 18.98
C TYR A 220 -0.40 -21.72 17.99
N LYS A 221 -1.39 -22.44 17.47
CA LYS A 221 -2.41 -21.91 16.53
C LYS A 221 -3.19 -20.69 17.02
N HIS A 222 -3.13 -20.39 18.32
CA HIS A 222 -3.70 -19.20 18.92
C HIS A 222 -2.89 -17.92 18.66
N LEU A 223 -1.64 -18.04 18.22
CA LEU A 223 -0.73 -16.94 17.91
C LEU A 223 -0.64 -16.76 16.39
N VAL A 224 -1.51 -15.91 15.83
CA VAL A 224 -1.57 -15.68 14.38
C VAL A 224 -0.71 -14.47 14.03
N PRO A 225 0.49 -14.65 13.44
CA PRO A 225 1.39 -13.53 13.15
C PRO A 225 0.78 -12.63 12.08
N LEU A 226 1.00 -11.32 12.19
CA LEU A 226 0.64 -10.36 11.14
C LEU A 226 1.84 -9.56 10.67
N ARG A 227 2.80 -9.26 11.54
CA ARG A 227 3.90 -8.34 11.27
C ARG A 227 5.19 -8.81 11.92
N THR A 228 6.31 -8.75 11.21
CA THR A 228 7.65 -8.83 11.81
C THR A 228 8.13 -7.43 12.18
N ASP A 229 8.89 -7.33 13.25
CA ASP A 229 9.48 -6.06 13.70
C ASP A 229 10.75 -5.65 12.93
N ILE A 230 11.28 -6.57 12.13
CA ILE A 230 12.41 -6.35 11.22
C ILE A 230 12.06 -6.75 9.79
N GLU A 231 12.91 -6.33 8.87
CA GLU A 231 12.97 -6.88 7.52
C GLU A 231 13.65 -8.25 7.54
N VAL A 232 12.93 -9.26 7.05
CA VAL A 232 13.37 -10.66 7.00
C VAL A 232 14.28 -10.94 5.81
N PHE A 233 14.13 -10.17 4.73
CA PHE A 233 15.04 -10.20 3.58
C PHE A 233 15.43 -8.77 3.18
N GLU A 234 16.56 -8.69 2.49
CA GLU A 234 17.01 -7.48 1.82
C GLU A 234 17.92 -7.88 0.66
N ASP A 235 17.81 -7.15 -0.45
CA ASP A 235 18.72 -7.18 -1.59
C ASP A 235 19.20 -5.75 -1.92
N ASP A 236 19.86 -5.59 -3.07
CA ASP A 236 20.42 -4.30 -3.49
C ASP A 236 19.33 -3.23 -3.72
N GLN A 237 18.11 -3.63 -4.05
CA GLN A 237 17.02 -2.75 -4.46
C GLN A 237 15.92 -2.64 -3.40
N PHE A 238 15.74 -3.63 -2.53
CA PHE A 238 14.56 -3.73 -1.67
C PHE A 238 14.87 -4.28 -0.28
N GLY A 239 14.13 -3.78 0.71
CA GLY A 239 13.91 -4.45 1.99
C GLY A 239 12.54 -5.13 1.99
N TYR A 240 12.45 -6.27 2.67
CA TYR A 240 11.24 -7.10 2.71
C TYR A 240 10.92 -7.53 4.14
N ASP A 241 9.65 -7.40 4.53
CA ASP A 241 9.13 -7.88 5.79
C ASP A 241 7.94 -8.82 5.60
N PHE A 242 7.47 -9.41 6.70
CA PHE A 242 6.17 -10.04 6.73
C PHE A 242 5.19 -9.02 7.28
N TYR A 243 4.21 -8.60 6.47
CA TYR A 243 3.26 -7.56 6.86
C TYR A 243 1.85 -7.89 6.39
N GLN A 244 0.89 -7.85 7.32
CA GLN A 244 -0.51 -8.20 7.12
C GLN A 244 -0.72 -9.58 6.45
N GLY A 245 0.13 -10.56 6.76
CA GLY A 245 0.04 -11.91 6.17
C GLY A 245 0.73 -12.06 4.80
N HIS A 246 1.45 -11.04 4.34
CA HIS A 246 2.12 -11.02 3.05
C HIS A 246 3.63 -10.96 3.20
N LEU A 247 4.36 -11.61 2.29
CA LEU A 247 5.73 -11.20 1.97
C LEU A 247 5.64 -9.87 1.21
N ASN A 248 6.13 -8.82 1.86
CA ASN A 248 5.92 -7.43 1.49
C ASN A 248 7.22 -6.76 1.10
N VAL A 249 7.15 -5.80 0.17
CA VAL A 249 8.23 -4.85 -0.09
C VAL A 249 8.02 -3.64 0.83
N SER A 250 8.85 -3.54 1.88
CA SER A 250 8.78 -2.49 2.91
C SER A 250 9.66 -1.29 2.61
N ARG A 251 10.78 -1.49 1.92
CA ARG A 251 11.74 -0.42 1.58
C ARG A 251 12.17 -0.52 0.13
N VAL A 252 12.29 0.65 -0.51
CA VAL A 252 12.83 0.80 -1.87
C VAL A 252 14.15 1.54 -1.79
N LYS A 253 15.21 0.96 -2.36
CA LYS A 253 16.57 1.48 -2.40
C LYS A 253 16.99 1.98 -3.79
N THR A 254 16.26 1.59 -4.84
CA THR A 254 16.58 2.00 -6.22
C THR A 254 16.44 3.51 -6.45
N SER A 255 17.25 4.06 -7.35
CA SER A 255 17.29 5.51 -7.64
C SER A 255 16.77 5.88 -9.03
N GLY A 256 16.24 4.90 -9.78
CA GLY A 256 15.64 5.12 -11.10
C GLY A 256 14.31 5.88 -11.04
N ASP A 257 13.90 6.39 -12.20
CA ASP A 257 12.58 7.00 -12.38
C ASP A 257 11.46 5.96 -12.48
N ILE A 258 11.80 4.75 -12.92
CA ILE A 258 10.92 3.60 -12.98
C ILE A 258 11.25 2.64 -11.83
N LEU A 259 10.22 2.32 -11.06
CA LEU A 259 10.25 1.29 -10.04
C LEU A 259 9.46 0.06 -10.51
N THR A 260 10.16 -1.04 -10.74
CA THR A 260 9.58 -2.37 -10.93
C THR A 260 9.44 -3.06 -9.58
N VAL A 261 8.22 -3.31 -9.12
CA VAL A 261 8.01 -4.11 -7.89
C VAL A 261 8.36 -5.58 -8.20
N PRO A 262 9.22 -6.23 -7.40
CA PRO A 262 9.73 -7.56 -7.70
C PRO A 262 8.63 -8.64 -7.68
N PHE A 263 8.82 -9.68 -8.49
CA PHE A 263 7.91 -10.83 -8.50
C PHE A 263 8.14 -11.74 -7.28
N SER A 264 9.41 -11.94 -6.91
CA SER A 264 9.82 -12.83 -5.82
C SER A 264 11.12 -12.36 -5.18
N THR A 265 11.42 -12.92 -4.01
CA THR A 265 12.75 -12.88 -3.37
C THR A 265 12.95 -14.18 -2.60
N ASN A 266 14.18 -14.66 -2.44
CA ASN A 266 14.47 -15.91 -1.73
C ASN A 266 13.60 -17.12 -2.15
N LYS A 267 13.23 -17.21 -3.44
CA LYS A 267 12.31 -18.23 -4.01
C LYS A 267 10.87 -18.19 -3.45
N LEU A 268 10.49 -17.11 -2.77
CA LEU A 268 9.16 -16.84 -2.25
C LEU A 268 8.54 -15.68 -3.02
N ARG A 269 7.28 -15.84 -3.39
CA ARG A 269 6.56 -14.84 -4.16
C ARG A 269 6.22 -13.63 -3.29
N VAL A 270 6.62 -12.45 -3.74
CA VAL A 270 6.19 -11.17 -3.15
C VAL A 270 4.72 -10.98 -3.49
N SER A 271 3.91 -10.55 -2.53
CA SER A 271 2.46 -10.43 -2.73
C SER A 271 1.85 -9.10 -2.32
N SER A 272 2.64 -8.21 -1.73
CA SER A 272 2.21 -6.86 -1.39
C SER A 272 3.32 -5.83 -1.60
N PHE A 273 2.90 -4.59 -1.79
CA PHE A 273 3.79 -3.43 -1.79
C PHE A 273 3.24 -2.37 -0.85
N ILE A 274 3.75 -2.38 0.38
CA ILE A 274 3.33 -1.52 1.48
C ILE A 274 4.63 -0.90 2.04
N PRO A 275 5.11 0.20 1.45
CA PRO A 275 6.36 0.82 1.87
C PRO A 275 6.22 1.43 3.27
N HIS A 276 7.22 1.27 4.13
CA HIS A 276 7.25 1.90 5.46
C HIS A 276 8.03 3.22 5.46
N HIS A 277 8.84 3.43 4.42
CA HIS A 277 9.67 4.62 4.22
C HIS A 277 9.27 5.35 2.94
N ASP A 278 9.54 6.65 2.90
CA ASP A 278 9.36 7.45 1.69
C ASP A 278 10.16 6.83 0.53
N LEU A 279 9.54 6.76 -0.65
CA LEU A 279 10.21 6.26 -1.85
C LEU A 279 11.36 7.20 -2.23
N PRO A 280 12.43 6.70 -2.88
CA PRO A 280 13.48 7.53 -3.43
C PRO A 280 12.91 8.59 -4.38
N LYS A 281 13.36 9.85 -4.22
CA LYS A 281 12.75 11.06 -4.83
C LYS A 281 12.65 11.04 -6.36
N ASN A 282 13.45 10.20 -7.02
CA ASN A 282 13.47 10.10 -8.48
C ASN A 282 12.34 9.22 -9.02
N VAL A 283 11.76 8.32 -8.21
CA VAL A 283 10.75 7.35 -8.66
C VAL A 283 9.47 8.06 -9.08
N LYS A 284 9.15 8.06 -10.37
CA LYS A 284 7.94 8.68 -10.91
C LYS A 284 6.91 7.66 -11.34
N GLN A 285 7.36 6.49 -11.75
CA GLN A 285 6.53 5.43 -12.30
C GLN A 285 6.67 4.18 -11.43
N VAL A 286 5.56 3.58 -11.03
CA VAL A 286 5.55 2.31 -10.29
C VAL A 286 4.85 1.24 -11.13
N TYR A 287 5.51 0.10 -11.32
CA TYR A 287 4.97 -1.06 -12.05
C TYR A 287 4.62 -2.18 -11.07
N LEU A 288 3.32 -2.44 -10.93
CA LEU A 288 2.77 -3.50 -10.09
C LEU A 288 2.47 -4.75 -10.92
N GLY A 289 3.25 -5.82 -10.68
CA GLY A 289 3.06 -7.11 -11.33
C GLY A 289 1.79 -7.85 -10.89
N ARG A 290 1.45 -8.93 -11.61
CA ARG A 290 0.33 -9.83 -11.31
C ARG A 290 0.39 -10.51 -9.94
N ASN A 291 1.56 -10.54 -9.32
CA ASN A 291 1.78 -11.12 -8.00
C ASN A 291 1.28 -10.21 -6.86
N ILE A 292 1.19 -8.90 -7.09
CA ILE A 292 0.79 -7.92 -6.07
C ILE A 292 -0.73 -7.94 -5.90
N VAL A 293 -1.18 -8.36 -4.73
CA VAL A 293 -2.60 -8.54 -4.39
C VAL A 293 -3.03 -7.74 -3.16
N SER A 294 -2.10 -7.03 -2.52
CA SER A 294 -2.36 -6.12 -1.40
C SER A 294 -1.49 -4.87 -1.51
N LEU A 295 -2.09 -3.72 -1.17
CA LEU A 295 -1.43 -2.41 -1.07
C LEU A 295 -1.63 -1.79 0.33
N GLY A 296 -2.01 -2.61 1.31
CA GLY A 296 -2.36 -2.18 2.67
C GLY A 296 -3.86 -2.25 2.92
N ASP A 297 -4.27 -1.79 4.10
CA ASP A 297 -5.67 -1.73 4.49
C ASP A 297 -6.39 -0.50 3.91
N ASP A 298 -7.72 -0.56 3.95
CA ASP A 298 -8.63 0.26 3.16
C ASP A 298 -8.69 1.74 3.60
N GLN A 299 -7.99 2.13 4.67
CA GLN A 299 -8.05 3.51 5.19
C GLN A 299 -7.04 4.43 4.52
N VAL A 300 -5.78 4.00 4.40
CA VAL A 300 -4.72 4.78 3.76
C VAL A 300 -3.73 3.84 3.07
N VAL A 301 -3.67 3.93 1.75
CA VAL A 301 -2.69 3.19 0.94
C VAL A 301 -1.33 3.81 1.19
N SER A 302 -0.39 3.06 1.77
CA SER A 302 0.92 3.62 2.15
C SER A 302 1.67 4.26 0.97
N LEU A 303 1.53 3.71 -0.24
CA LEU A 303 2.13 4.29 -1.44
C LEU A 303 1.63 5.71 -1.74
N SER A 304 0.41 6.08 -1.34
CA SER A 304 -0.10 7.45 -1.49
C SER A 304 0.59 8.46 -0.56
N GLU A 305 1.09 8.01 0.60
CA GLU A 305 1.78 8.88 1.57
C GLU A 305 3.30 8.87 1.38
N ARG A 306 3.86 7.70 1.09
CA ARG A 306 5.30 7.47 0.96
C ARG A 306 5.82 7.71 -0.45
N GLY A 307 4.95 7.58 -1.47
CA GLY A 307 5.25 7.83 -2.87
C GLY A 307 4.97 9.27 -3.30
N LYS A 308 5.42 10.28 -2.55
CA LYS A 308 5.11 11.71 -2.79
C LYS A 308 5.51 12.22 -4.17
N ASN A 309 6.49 11.57 -4.79
CA ASN A 309 7.02 11.85 -6.13
C ASN A 309 6.44 10.98 -7.24
N VAL A 310 5.58 10.01 -6.90
CA VAL A 310 4.99 9.10 -7.89
C VAL A 310 3.90 9.83 -8.67
N GLU A 311 4.11 9.91 -9.99
CA GLU A 311 3.23 10.57 -10.95
C GLU A 311 2.23 9.58 -11.58
N THR A 312 2.59 8.29 -11.67
CA THR A 312 1.75 7.25 -12.25
C THR A 312 2.03 5.87 -11.66
N VAL A 313 1.00 5.02 -11.62
CA VAL A 313 1.13 3.59 -11.37
C VAL A 313 0.57 2.81 -12.56
N PHE A 314 1.35 1.82 -13.01
CA PHE A 314 0.95 0.82 -13.98
C PHE A 314 0.67 -0.50 -13.26
N VAL A 315 -0.38 -1.18 -13.67
CA VAL A 315 -0.73 -2.50 -13.15
C VAL A 315 -0.80 -3.47 -14.31
N GLU A 316 -0.16 -4.63 -14.16
CA GLU A 316 -0.14 -5.66 -15.19
C GLU A 316 -1.56 -6.16 -15.51
N ASP A 317 -1.88 -6.37 -16.79
CA ASP A 317 -3.22 -6.79 -17.21
C ASP A 317 -3.69 -8.09 -16.55
N GLN A 318 -2.75 -8.99 -16.28
CA GLN A 318 -3.01 -10.28 -15.62
C GLN A 318 -3.21 -10.18 -14.10
N ASN A 319 -3.01 -9.00 -13.50
CA ASN A 319 -3.30 -8.79 -12.08
C ASN A 319 -4.79 -9.03 -11.81
N THR A 320 -5.10 -9.82 -10.79
CA THR A 320 -6.48 -10.23 -10.47
C THR A 320 -7.17 -9.30 -9.49
N LYS A 321 -6.43 -8.42 -8.80
CA LYS A 321 -6.93 -7.55 -7.75
C LYS A 321 -7.01 -6.10 -8.15
N PHE A 322 -6.02 -5.61 -8.90
CA PHE A 322 -5.89 -4.19 -9.21
C PHE A 322 -5.86 -3.92 -10.71
N ALA A 323 -6.41 -2.78 -11.11
CA ALA A 323 -6.26 -2.20 -12.44
C ALA A 323 -5.69 -0.78 -12.30
N ALA A 324 -4.92 -0.34 -13.29
CA ALA A 324 -4.62 1.08 -13.48
C ALA A 324 -5.38 1.62 -14.68
N LYS A 325 -5.96 2.82 -14.55
CA LYS A 325 -6.50 3.60 -15.67
C LYS A 325 -6.04 5.04 -15.53
N ASP A 326 -5.44 5.56 -16.60
CA ASP A 326 -4.85 6.90 -16.62
C ASP A 326 -3.88 7.15 -15.43
N GLY A 327 -3.17 6.10 -15.00
CA GLY A 327 -2.25 6.11 -13.85
C GLY A 327 -2.89 5.98 -12.46
N VAL A 328 -4.23 6.02 -12.36
CA VAL A 328 -5.01 5.87 -11.11
C VAL A 328 -5.30 4.40 -10.85
N VAL A 329 -5.20 3.97 -9.58
CA VAL A 329 -5.33 2.56 -9.19
C VAL A 329 -6.73 2.26 -8.66
N TYR A 330 -7.30 1.15 -9.13
CA TYR A 330 -8.61 0.65 -8.77
C TYR A 330 -8.58 -0.82 -8.38
N THR A 331 -9.55 -1.29 -7.61
CA THR A 331 -9.83 -2.71 -7.42
C THR A 331 -10.55 -3.28 -8.65
N LYS A 332 -10.50 -4.60 -8.81
CA LYS A 332 -11.33 -5.36 -9.74
C LYS A 332 -12.28 -6.28 -8.99
N ASN A 333 -13.51 -6.37 -9.48
CA ASN A 333 -14.46 -7.38 -9.05
C ASN A 333 -14.12 -8.76 -9.64
N TRP A 334 -14.89 -9.79 -9.27
CA TRP A 334 -14.72 -11.16 -9.75
C TRP A 334 -14.84 -11.34 -11.28
N MET A 335 -15.48 -10.38 -11.98
CA MET A 335 -15.54 -10.33 -13.45
C MET A 335 -14.37 -9.58 -14.09
N LYS A 336 -13.34 -9.22 -13.32
CA LYS A 336 -12.19 -8.41 -13.75
C LYS A 336 -12.54 -6.99 -14.21
N LYS A 337 -13.71 -6.48 -13.83
CA LYS A 337 -14.10 -5.09 -14.10
C LYS A 337 -13.68 -4.18 -12.94
N ILE A 338 -13.33 -2.94 -13.27
CA ILE A 338 -13.03 -1.90 -12.27
C ILE A 338 -14.23 -1.73 -11.34
N GLU A 339 -13.95 -1.65 -10.04
CA GLU A 339 -14.97 -1.61 -8.99
C GLU A 339 -14.83 -0.36 -8.11
N SER A 340 -13.76 -0.25 -7.31
CA SER A 340 -13.55 0.89 -6.40
C SER A 340 -12.20 1.58 -6.61
N LEU A 341 -12.14 2.88 -6.36
CA LEU A 341 -10.90 3.64 -6.31
C LEU A 341 -10.05 3.14 -5.13
N VAL A 342 -8.77 2.86 -5.38
CA VAL A 342 -7.82 2.48 -4.33
C VAL A 342 -7.03 3.71 -3.91
N PHE A 343 -6.34 4.38 -4.85
CA PHE A 343 -5.68 5.66 -4.59
C PHE A 343 -5.32 6.38 -5.89
N ILE A 344 -4.99 7.67 -5.72
CA ILE A 344 -4.43 8.55 -6.76
C ILE A 344 -2.95 8.79 -6.41
N PRO A 345 -2.00 8.61 -7.35
CA PRO A 345 -0.59 8.92 -7.11
C PRO A 345 -0.36 10.37 -6.69
N ALA A 346 0.43 10.57 -5.62
CA ALA A 346 0.51 11.84 -4.92
C ALA A 346 1.07 13.01 -5.75
N ALA A 347 1.89 12.75 -6.76
CA ALA A 347 2.44 13.77 -7.66
C ALA A 347 1.56 14.02 -8.90
N MET A 348 0.45 13.30 -9.06
CA MET A 348 -0.43 13.43 -10.22
C MET A 348 -1.12 14.80 -10.25
N LYS A 349 -0.93 15.54 -11.34
CA LYS A 349 -1.48 16.89 -11.52
C LYS A 349 -2.84 16.93 -12.20
N SER A 350 -3.05 16.05 -13.16
CA SER A 350 -4.33 15.90 -13.85
C SER A 350 -4.83 14.49 -13.60
N VAL A 351 -6.01 14.37 -13.02
CA VAL A 351 -6.60 13.10 -12.59
C VAL A 351 -7.86 12.87 -13.40
N LYS A 352 -7.97 11.73 -14.09
CA LYS A 352 -9.18 11.30 -14.77
C LYS A 352 -9.71 10.07 -14.07
N LEU A 353 -10.85 10.21 -13.39
CA LEU A 353 -11.47 9.08 -12.70
C LEU A 353 -12.37 8.31 -13.65
N GLN A 354 -12.30 6.99 -13.56
CA GLN A 354 -13.31 6.09 -14.13
C GLN A 354 -14.68 6.33 -13.48
N PRO A 355 -15.79 5.88 -14.09
CA PRO A 355 -17.12 6.15 -13.54
C PRO A 355 -17.26 5.63 -12.11
N ILE A 356 -17.53 6.54 -11.19
CA ILE A 356 -17.88 6.26 -9.78
C ILE A 356 -19.25 6.88 -9.57
N GLU A 357 -20.30 6.07 -9.40
CA GLU A 357 -21.69 6.54 -9.39
C GLU A 357 -21.90 7.69 -8.39
N ARG A 358 -21.28 7.57 -7.22
CA ARG A 358 -21.35 8.55 -6.13
C ARG A 358 -19.95 8.82 -5.63
N LEU A 359 -19.45 10.02 -5.88
CA LEU A 359 -18.20 10.50 -5.30
C LEU A 359 -18.49 10.95 -3.87
N GLU A 360 -18.30 10.03 -2.93
CA GLU A 360 -18.60 10.23 -1.52
C GLU A 360 -17.61 11.18 -0.83
N LYS A 361 -17.92 11.56 0.41
CA LYS A 361 -17.04 12.35 1.26
C LYS A 361 -15.61 11.79 1.30
N ASN A 362 -14.63 12.68 1.20
CA ASN A 362 -13.20 12.41 1.35
C ASN A 362 -12.57 11.47 0.31
N VAL A 363 -13.25 11.17 -0.80
CA VAL A 363 -12.67 10.36 -1.88
C VAL A 363 -11.38 10.98 -2.43
N ILE A 364 -11.30 12.31 -2.51
CA ILE A 364 -10.06 13.03 -2.80
C ILE A 364 -9.81 14.03 -1.66
N ALA A 365 -9.13 13.58 -0.61
CA ALA A 365 -8.77 14.42 0.52
C ALA A 365 -7.27 14.70 0.58
N ARG A 366 -6.90 15.96 0.87
CA ARG A 366 -5.51 16.40 1.14
C ARG A 366 -4.54 16.11 -0.01
N HIS A 367 -5.04 16.02 -1.24
CA HIS A 367 -4.20 15.78 -2.40
C HIS A 367 -3.52 17.08 -2.83
N ASN A 368 -2.24 17.23 -2.51
CA ASN A 368 -1.52 18.49 -2.67
C ASN A 368 -1.12 18.81 -4.11
N SER A 369 -1.07 17.84 -5.03
CA SER A 369 -0.54 18.07 -6.39
C SER A 369 -1.62 18.26 -7.45
N ILE A 370 -2.88 17.95 -7.16
CA ILE A 370 -3.92 17.92 -8.19
C ILE A 370 -4.26 19.34 -8.61
N GLU A 371 -4.12 19.62 -9.90
CA GLU A 371 -4.48 20.88 -10.55
C GLU A 371 -5.77 20.74 -11.38
N GLN A 372 -6.04 19.53 -11.87
CA GLN A 372 -7.17 19.25 -12.75
C GLN A 372 -7.82 17.91 -12.38
N LEU A 373 -9.14 17.91 -12.21
CA LEU A 373 -9.95 16.70 -11.99
C LEU A 373 -10.92 16.52 -13.16
N ILE A 374 -10.98 15.32 -13.72
CA ILE A 374 -11.89 14.94 -14.80
C ILE A 374 -12.75 13.78 -14.31
N LEU A 375 -14.05 14.01 -14.17
CA LEU A 375 -15.04 13.00 -13.88
C LEU A 375 -15.73 12.63 -15.20
N VAL A 376 -15.70 11.35 -15.55
CA VAL A 376 -16.31 10.85 -16.80
C VAL A 376 -17.79 10.49 -16.57
N PRO A 377 -18.61 10.40 -17.63
CA PRO A 377 -20.02 10.02 -17.49
C PRO A 377 -20.20 8.68 -16.78
N GLY A 378 -21.25 8.64 -15.97
CA GLY A 378 -21.54 7.54 -15.04
C GLY A 378 -21.34 7.96 -13.59
N THR A 379 -20.54 9.00 -13.30
CA THR A 379 -20.60 9.70 -12.02
C THR A 379 -21.84 10.59 -11.96
N LYS A 380 -22.73 10.32 -11.00
CA LYS A 380 -24.06 10.93 -10.88
C LYS A 380 -24.14 11.95 -9.76
N VAL A 381 -23.41 11.74 -8.68
CA VAL A 381 -23.43 12.63 -7.52
C VAL A 381 -22.00 12.88 -7.07
N MET A 382 -21.69 14.15 -6.85
CA MET A 382 -20.51 14.59 -6.12
C MET A 382 -20.98 15.16 -4.78
N GLU A 383 -20.73 14.41 -3.71
CA GLU A 383 -21.24 14.72 -2.38
C GLU A 383 -20.51 15.89 -1.73
N SER A 384 -21.10 16.46 -0.67
CA SER A 384 -20.40 17.41 0.18
C SER A 384 -19.07 16.82 0.66
N TYR A 385 -18.00 17.62 0.61
CA TYR A 385 -16.65 17.21 1.01
C TYR A 385 -16.03 16.08 0.16
N ALA A 386 -16.55 15.78 -1.04
CA ALA A 386 -15.99 14.74 -1.90
C ALA A 386 -14.55 15.05 -2.34
N VAL A 387 -14.26 16.33 -2.58
CA VAL A 387 -12.90 16.84 -2.79
C VAL A 387 -12.59 17.84 -1.68
N GLU A 388 -11.70 17.44 -0.77
CA GLU A 388 -11.38 18.21 0.44
C GLU A 388 -9.88 18.58 0.49
N SER A 389 -9.59 19.83 0.86
CA SER A 389 -8.23 20.31 1.15
C SER A 389 -7.23 20.03 0.02
N CYS A 390 -7.63 20.28 -1.23
CA CYS A 390 -6.79 20.17 -2.42
C CYS A 390 -6.35 21.59 -2.84
N PRO A 391 -5.24 22.13 -2.30
CA PRO A 391 -4.91 23.56 -2.39
C PRO A 391 -4.50 24.01 -3.79
N ASN A 392 -4.08 23.09 -4.66
CA ASN A 392 -3.61 23.40 -6.01
C ASN A 392 -4.66 23.15 -7.10
N LEU A 393 -5.89 22.75 -6.73
CA LEU A 393 -6.95 22.46 -7.69
C LEU A 393 -7.36 23.73 -8.43
N LYS A 394 -7.37 23.67 -9.77
CA LYS A 394 -7.71 24.80 -10.65
C LYS A 394 -8.93 24.51 -11.50
N ARG A 395 -9.13 23.26 -11.93
CA ARG A 395 -10.19 22.90 -12.87
C ARG A 395 -10.86 21.58 -12.51
N VAL A 396 -12.18 21.53 -12.63
CA VAL A 396 -13.01 20.33 -12.53
C VAL A 396 -13.86 20.19 -13.78
N TYR A 397 -13.71 19.07 -14.47
CA TYR A 397 -14.57 18.65 -15.57
C TYR A 397 -15.60 17.67 -15.04
N LEU A 398 -16.88 18.02 -15.14
CA LEU A 398 -17.99 17.34 -14.49
C LEU A 398 -19.04 16.89 -15.53
N PRO A 399 -19.55 15.64 -15.49
CA PRO A 399 -20.62 15.22 -16.39
C PRO A 399 -21.83 16.14 -16.33
N ASN A 400 -22.48 16.34 -17.48
CA ASN A 400 -23.69 17.18 -17.58
C ASN A 400 -24.77 16.75 -16.58
N ASP A 401 -24.91 15.43 -16.39
CA ASP A 401 -25.90 14.78 -15.53
C ASP A 401 -25.40 14.53 -14.09
N CYS A 402 -24.21 15.00 -13.72
CA CYS A 402 -23.72 14.87 -12.35
C CYS A 402 -24.24 16.03 -11.47
N GLU A 403 -24.98 15.68 -10.43
CA GLU A 403 -25.33 16.58 -9.33
C GLU A 403 -24.08 16.91 -8.51
N MET A 404 -23.85 18.19 -8.22
CA MET A 404 -22.78 18.62 -7.33
C MET A 404 -23.42 19.25 -6.09
N GLN A 405 -23.27 18.58 -4.95
CA GLN A 405 -23.83 19.04 -3.69
C GLN A 405 -23.11 20.28 -3.17
N LYS A 406 -23.74 20.96 -2.21
CA LYS A 406 -23.13 22.10 -1.50
C LYS A 406 -21.82 21.66 -0.85
N ASP A 407 -20.80 22.50 -0.92
CA ASP A 407 -19.47 22.23 -0.32
C ASP A 407 -18.80 20.95 -0.86
N ALA A 408 -19.17 20.47 -2.04
CA ALA A 408 -18.51 19.34 -2.70
C ALA A 408 -17.00 19.57 -2.94
N LEU A 409 -16.63 20.82 -3.19
CA LEU A 409 -15.25 21.32 -3.14
C LEU A 409 -15.05 22.06 -1.80
N TYR A 410 -14.47 21.39 -0.81
CA TYR A 410 -14.27 21.97 0.53
C TYR A 410 -12.79 22.28 0.78
N ARG A 411 -12.48 23.46 1.34
CA ARG A 411 -11.10 23.94 1.55
C ARG A 411 -10.21 23.87 0.30
N CYS A 412 -10.83 23.99 -0.87
CA CYS A 412 -10.16 24.16 -2.16
C CYS A 412 -10.13 25.66 -2.53
N PRO A 413 -9.32 26.08 -3.53
CA PRO A 413 -9.36 27.44 -4.04
C PRO A 413 -10.77 27.87 -4.47
N LYS A 414 -11.12 29.14 -4.23
CA LYS A 414 -12.47 29.66 -4.53
C LYS A 414 -12.69 29.88 -6.03
N ASP A 415 -11.61 29.97 -6.80
CA ASP A 415 -11.56 30.24 -8.24
C ASP A 415 -11.44 28.96 -9.09
N VAL A 416 -11.69 27.77 -8.50
CA VAL A 416 -11.75 26.51 -9.25
C VAL A 416 -12.79 26.63 -10.37
N GLN A 417 -12.34 26.43 -11.62
CA GLN A 417 -13.20 26.49 -12.79
C GLN A 417 -13.92 25.15 -12.97
N ILE A 418 -15.25 25.21 -13.08
CA ILE A 418 -16.09 24.02 -13.31
C ILE A 418 -16.57 24.05 -14.76
N THR A 419 -16.23 23.02 -15.52
CA THR A 419 -16.68 22.83 -16.91
C THR A 419 -17.57 21.60 -16.98
N ARG A 420 -18.79 21.74 -17.52
CA ARG A 420 -19.71 20.62 -17.73
C ARG A 420 -19.64 20.09 -19.16
N GLY A 421 -19.76 18.78 -19.33
CA GLY A 421 -19.67 18.13 -20.64
C GLY A 421 -19.60 16.61 -20.54
N ASP A 422 -19.48 15.94 -21.69
CA ASP A 422 -19.57 14.48 -21.75
C ASP A 422 -18.22 13.77 -21.61
N PHE A 423 -17.07 14.44 -21.77
CA PHE A 423 -15.69 14.01 -21.43
C PHE A 423 -15.28 12.53 -21.63
N THR A 424 -15.99 11.75 -22.46
CA THR A 424 -15.85 10.29 -22.56
C THR A 424 -14.54 9.88 -23.20
N GLY A 425 -13.96 10.73 -24.05
CA GLY A 425 -12.85 10.37 -24.94
C GLY A 425 -13.19 9.23 -25.92
N ILE A 426 -14.45 8.78 -26.00
CA ILE A 426 -14.93 7.72 -26.88
C ILE A 426 -15.97 8.35 -27.81
N ALA A 427 -15.66 8.40 -29.11
CA ALA A 427 -16.67 8.67 -30.13
C ALA A 427 -17.73 7.56 -30.04
N ARG A 428 -18.95 7.89 -29.59
CA ARG A 428 -20.08 6.98 -29.77
C ARG A 428 -20.31 6.87 -31.27
N ILE A 429 -19.84 5.80 -31.90
CA ILE A 429 -20.36 5.40 -33.21
C ILE A 429 -21.82 5.03 -32.98
N ARG A 430 -22.73 5.95 -33.32
CA ARG A 430 -24.16 5.61 -33.42
C ARG A 430 -24.28 4.58 -34.55
N ARG A 431 -24.82 3.41 -34.22
CA ARG A 431 -25.37 2.50 -35.24
C ARG A 431 -26.66 3.08 -35.79
#